data_AF-W1YJ56-F1
#
_entry.id   AF-W1YJ56-F1
#
_cell.length_a   1.000
_cell.length_b   1.000
_cell.length_c   1.000
_cell.angle_alpha   90.00
_cell.angle_beta   90.00
_cell.angle_gamma   90.00
#
_symmetry.space_group_name_H-M   'P 1'
#
loop_
_entity.id
_entity.type
_entity.pdbx_description
1 polymer ?
#
loop_
_entity_poly.entity_id
_entity_poly.type
_entity_poly.pdbx_seq_one_letter_code
_entity_poly.pdbx_strand_id
1 'polypeptide(L)'
;IIKDPYRTCATRKISRSQAGLTVVTAAVAMTDHDGMRIALDGVASKALRLHDVEKQNLEGNALEQAVANAIFPQEDLRGSVAYKRYITGVLVADLYADCQQAGEE
;
A
#
# COMPACT_ATOMS: atom_id res chain seq x y z
N ILE A 1 17.91 1.61 -14.09
CA ILE A 1 18.76 1.36 -12.90
C ILE A 1 17.92 1.63 -11.66
N ILE A 2 17.81 0.65 -10.76
CA ILE A 2 17.14 0.82 -9.45
C ILE A 2 18.14 1.53 -8.54
N LYS A 3 17.76 2.69 -7.99
CA LYS A 3 18.68 3.57 -7.26
C LYS A 3 19.16 2.99 -5.93
N ASP A 4 18.32 2.19 -5.28
CA ASP A 4 18.58 1.61 -3.97
C ASP A 4 17.90 0.23 -3.89
N PRO A 5 18.62 -0.85 -4.27
CA PRO A 5 18.05 -2.19 -4.35
C PRO A 5 17.93 -2.90 -2.99
N TYR A 6 18.60 -2.39 -1.95
CA TYR A 6 18.62 -3.01 -0.62
C TYR A 6 17.68 -2.34 0.38
N ARG A 7 16.96 -1.30 -0.06
CA ARG A 7 15.94 -0.62 0.73
C ARG A 7 14.92 -1.62 1.30
N THR A 8 14.69 -1.52 2.61
CA THR A 8 13.61 -2.23 3.28
C THR A 8 12.29 -1.94 2.60
N CYS A 9 11.70 -2.96 2.00
CA CYS A 9 10.52 -2.87 1.18
C CYS A 9 9.69 -4.13 1.37
N ALA A 10 8.45 -3.96 1.79
CA ALA A 10 7.47 -5.02 1.89
C ALA A 10 6.46 -4.87 0.74
N THR A 11 6.10 -5.99 0.13
CA THR A 11 5.11 -6.01 -0.96
C THR A 11 4.11 -7.12 -0.72
N ARG A 12 2.84 -6.87 -1.05
CA ARG A 12 1.79 -7.89 -0.96
C ARG A 12 0.74 -7.67 -2.02
N LYS A 13 0.23 -8.79 -2.53
CA LYS A 13 -0.80 -8.85 -3.57
C LYS A 13 -2.03 -9.54 -3.01
N ILE A 14 -3.18 -8.91 -3.17
CA ILE A 14 -4.49 -9.51 -2.90
C ILE A 14 -5.18 -9.79 -4.22
N SER A 15 -5.48 -11.06 -4.47
CA SER A 15 -6.19 -11.53 -5.65
C SER A 15 -7.28 -12.52 -5.26
N ARG A 16 -8.31 -12.67 -6.10
CA ARG A 16 -9.42 -13.61 -5.83
C ARG A 16 -8.99 -15.08 -5.84
N SER A 17 -7.90 -15.38 -6.54
CA SER A 17 -7.25 -16.68 -6.58
C SER A 17 -5.80 -16.50 -7.05
N GLN A 18 -4.98 -17.56 -7.02
CA GLN A 18 -3.59 -17.48 -7.46
C GLN A 18 -3.44 -16.98 -8.91
N ALA A 19 -4.31 -17.41 -9.80
CA ALA A 19 -4.35 -16.99 -11.21
C ALA A 19 -5.44 -15.93 -11.51
N GLY A 20 -6.08 -15.41 -10.46
CA GLY A 20 -7.22 -14.50 -10.58
C GLY A 20 -6.80 -13.05 -10.81
N LEU A 21 -7.79 -12.23 -11.16
CA LEU A 21 -7.63 -10.78 -11.25
C LEU A 21 -7.19 -10.21 -9.90
N THR A 22 -6.17 -9.36 -9.96
CA THR A 22 -5.61 -8.71 -8.78
C THR A 22 -6.52 -7.58 -8.32
N VAL A 23 -6.95 -7.63 -7.07
CA VAL A 23 -7.73 -6.58 -6.41
C VAL A 23 -6.83 -5.38 -6.16
N VAL A 24 -5.72 -5.62 -5.47
CA VAL A 24 -4.70 -4.62 -5.14
C VAL A 24 -3.33 -5.27 -5.05
N THR A 25 -2.32 -4.58 -5.57
CA THR A 25 -0.92 -4.81 -5.20
C THR A 25 -0.45 -3.58 -4.46
N ALA A 26 0.15 -3.77 -3.29
CA ALA A 26 0.74 -2.69 -2.52
C ALA A 26 2.23 -2.95 -2.30
N ALA A 27 3.00 -1.87 -2.29
CA ALA A 27 4.38 -1.85 -1.90
C ALA A 27 4.59 -0.68 -0.93
N VAL A 28 5.19 -0.97 0.22
CA VAL A 28 5.63 0.03 1.18
C VAL A 28 7.13 -0.11 1.34
N ALA A 29 7.86 1.00 1.29
CA ALA A 29 9.29 1.01 1.50
C ALA A 29 9.70 2.11 2.48
N MET A 30 10.61 1.80 3.39
CA MET A 30 11.19 2.79 4.29
C MET A 30 12.13 3.70 3.53
N THR A 31 12.19 4.96 3.94
CA THR A 31 13.14 5.94 3.44
C THR A 31 14.15 6.26 4.53
N ASP A 32 15.26 6.88 4.13
CA ASP A 32 16.14 7.56 5.08
C ASP A 32 15.29 8.54 5.91
N HIS A 33 15.59 8.65 7.22
CA HIS A 33 14.86 9.48 8.21
C HIS A 33 13.43 9.02 8.57
N ASP A 34 13.18 7.71 8.71
CA ASP A 34 11.89 7.13 9.14
C ASP A 34 10.68 7.51 8.27
N GLY A 35 10.92 7.97 7.03
CA GLY A 35 9.85 8.19 6.08
C GLY A 35 9.39 6.90 5.42
N MET A 36 8.23 6.94 4.74
CA MET A 36 7.73 5.82 3.96
C MET A 36 7.42 6.21 2.50
N ARG A 37 7.42 5.22 1.61
CA ARG A 37 6.92 5.34 0.24
C ARG A 37 5.83 4.31 0.02
N ILE A 38 4.68 4.75 -0.47
CA ILE A 38 3.51 3.89 -0.69
C ILE A 38 3.18 3.88 -2.18
N ALA A 39 3.30 2.71 -2.80
CA ALA A 39 2.88 2.49 -4.19
C ALA A 39 1.78 1.43 -4.26
N LEU A 40 0.76 1.71 -5.06
CA LEU A 40 -0.45 0.91 -5.19
C LEU A 40 -0.74 0.64 -6.67
N ASP A 41 -1.24 -0.56 -6.96
CA ASP A 41 -1.79 -0.92 -8.27
C ASP A 41 -3.13 -1.65 -8.11
N GLY A 42 -4.02 -1.52 -9.11
CA GLY A 42 -5.33 -2.17 -9.12
C GLY A 42 -6.49 -1.33 -8.55
N VAL A 43 -6.20 -0.30 -7.76
CA VAL A 43 -7.18 0.63 -7.13
C VAL A 43 -7.30 1.99 -7.82
N ALA A 44 -6.57 2.18 -8.92
CA ALA A 44 -6.65 3.32 -9.82
C ALA A 44 -6.47 2.84 -11.26
N SER A 45 -6.65 3.71 -12.25
CA SER A 45 -6.48 3.37 -13.68
C SER A 45 -5.04 3.03 -14.06
N LYS A 46 -4.08 3.41 -13.23
CA LYS A 46 -2.63 3.14 -13.34
C LYS A 46 -2.07 2.98 -11.93
N ALA A 47 -0.86 2.44 -11.84
CA ALA A 47 -0.12 2.45 -10.59
C ALA A 47 -0.03 3.88 -10.02
N LEU A 48 -0.28 4.02 -8.72
CA LEU A 48 -0.44 5.27 -8.00
C LEU A 48 0.52 5.29 -6.81
N ARG A 49 1.21 6.41 -6.61
CA ARG A 49 1.99 6.68 -5.41
C ARG A 49 1.27 7.68 -4.53
N LEU A 50 1.11 7.38 -3.23
CA LEU A 50 0.34 8.21 -2.31
C LEU A 50 1.18 9.30 -1.63
N HIS A 51 1.72 10.22 -2.43
CA HIS A 51 2.62 11.29 -1.96
C HIS A 51 2.08 12.11 -0.79
N ASP A 52 0.79 12.38 -0.75
CA ASP A 52 0.21 13.20 0.31
C ASP A 52 0.00 12.42 1.61
N VAL A 53 -0.19 11.10 1.54
CA VAL A 53 -0.23 10.22 2.73
C VAL A 53 1.19 10.02 3.28
N GLU A 54 2.18 9.85 2.41
CA GLU A 54 3.60 9.74 2.80
C GLU A 54 4.07 10.91 3.69
N LYS A 55 3.58 12.14 3.43
CA LYS A 55 3.96 13.34 4.19
C LYS A 55 3.31 13.45 5.57
N GLN A 56 2.25 12.68 5.84
CA GLN A 56 1.50 12.79 7.10
C GLN A 56 2.11 11.98 8.23
N ASN A 57 3.06 11.07 7.92
CA ASN A 57 3.76 10.22 8.89
C ASN A 57 2.82 9.55 9.90
N LEU A 58 1.73 8.96 9.38
CA LEU A 58 0.69 8.30 10.17
C LEU A 58 1.01 6.81 10.34
N GLU A 59 0.49 6.23 11.42
CA GLU A 59 0.67 4.81 11.74
C GLU A 59 -0.66 4.14 12.14
N GLY A 60 -0.70 2.81 12.06
CA GLY A 60 -1.85 1.99 12.43
C GLY A 60 -3.16 2.46 11.77
N ASN A 61 -4.24 2.54 12.56
CA ASN A 61 -5.57 2.92 12.06
C ASN A 61 -5.60 4.31 11.38
N ALA A 62 -4.77 5.27 11.83
CA ALA A 62 -4.71 6.58 11.18
C ALA A 62 -4.18 6.48 9.74
N LEU A 63 -3.16 5.64 9.54
CA LEU A 63 -2.63 5.34 8.21
C LEU A 63 -3.66 4.62 7.35
N GLU A 64 -4.34 3.61 7.89
CA GLU A 64 -5.39 2.87 7.18
C GLU A 64 -6.47 3.81 6.63
N GLN A 65 -6.97 4.70 7.49
CA GLN A 65 -8.01 5.66 7.12
C GLN A 65 -7.52 6.69 6.11
N ALA A 66 -6.28 7.18 6.24
CA ALA A 66 -5.69 8.12 5.30
C ALA A 66 -5.53 7.50 3.90
N VAL A 67 -5.05 6.26 3.83
CA VAL A 67 -4.95 5.50 2.57
C VAL A 67 -6.32 5.28 1.95
N ALA A 68 -7.30 4.82 2.73
CA ALA A 68 -8.66 4.59 2.26
C ALA A 68 -9.32 5.85 1.67
N ASN A 69 -9.03 7.02 2.26
CA ASN A 69 -9.52 8.32 1.79
C ASN A 69 -8.76 8.85 0.57
N ALA A 70 -7.49 8.47 0.41
CA ALA A 70 -6.65 8.94 -0.69
C ALA A 70 -6.90 8.20 -2.02
N ILE A 71 -7.66 7.10 -1.99
CA ILE A 71 -7.96 6.30 -3.19
C ILE A 71 -9.43 6.34 -3.62
N PHE A 72 -9.63 6.26 -4.93
CA PHE A 72 -10.94 6.34 -5.58
C PHE A 72 -11.16 5.15 -6.53
N PRO A 73 -11.18 3.91 -5.99
CA PRO A 73 -11.36 2.72 -6.81
C PRO A 73 -12.76 2.68 -7.43
N GLN A 74 -12.87 2.00 -8.58
CA GLN A 74 -14.14 1.67 -9.20
C GLN A 74 -14.60 0.29 -8.77
N GLU A 75 -15.91 0.11 -8.64
CA GLU A 75 -16.51 -1.21 -8.47
C GLU A 75 -16.37 -2.04 -9.73
N ASP A 76 -16.00 -3.30 -9.57
CA ASP A 76 -15.92 -4.28 -10.65
C ASP A 76 -15.98 -5.72 -10.10
N LEU A 77 -15.75 -6.71 -10.96
CA LEU A 77 -15.74 -8.13 -10.60
C LEU A 77 -14.69 -8.53 -9.54
N ARG A 78 -13.75 -7.63 -9.21
CA ARG A 78 -12.70 -7.83 -8.21
C ARG A 78 -13.16 -7.36 -6.82
N GLY A 79 -14.21 -6.54 -6.74
CA GLY A 79 -14.84 -6.13 -5.49
C GLY A 79 -15.45 -4.73 -5.53
N SER A 80 -16.25 -4.42 -4.50
CA SER A 80 -16.88 -3.13 -4.33
C SER A 80 -15.87 -2.02 -3.99
N VAL A 81 -16.27 -0.76 -4.19
CA VAL A 81 -15.47 0.41 -3.78
C VAL A 81 -15.11 0.35 -2.31
N ALA A 82 -16.08 0.02 -1.44
CA ALA A 82 -15.89 -0.06 -0.01
C ALA A 82 -14.86 -1.12 0.38
N TYR A 83 -14.96 -2.32 -0.21
CA TYR A 83 -14.01 -3.40 0.03
C TYR A 83 -12.59 -3.00 -0.38
N LYS A 84 -12.42 -2.44 -1.59
CA LYS A 84 -11.11 -2.01 -2.10
C LYS A 84 -10.48 -0.91 -1.24
N ARG A 85 -11.27 0.05 -0.76
CA ARG A 85 -10.79 1.08 0.18
C ARG A 85 -10.29 0.48 1.49
N TYR A 86 -11.14 -0.34 2.10
CA TYR A 86 -10.83 -1.00 3.37
C TYR A 86 -9.56 -1.86 3.26
N ILE A 87 -9.53 -2.81 2.32
CA ILE A 87 -8.42 -3.76 2.22
C ILE A 87 -7.11 -3.08 1.86
N THR A 88 -7.14 -2.00 1.08
CA THR A 88 -5.92 -1.26 0.73
C THR A 88 -5.37 -0.49 1.93
N GLY A 89 -6.24 0.10 2.76
CA GLY A 89 -5.84 0.75 4.00
C GLY A 89 -5.12 -0.22 4.93
N VAL A 90 -5.79 -1.33 5.27
CA VAL A 90 -5.23 -2.40 6.11
C VAL A 90 -3.91 -2.92 5.54
N LEU A 91 -3.88 -3.23 4.25
CA LEU A 91 -2.70 -3.79 3.60
C LEU A 91 -1.48 -2.86 3.70
N VAL A 92 -1.68 -1.56 3.52
CA VAL A 92 -0.58 -0.59 3.62
C VAL A 92 -0.08 -0.47 5.06
N ALA A 93 -0.97 -0.45 6.05
CA ALA A 93 -0.59 -0.41 7.45
C ALA A 93 0.19 -1.66 7.89
N ASP A 94 -0.27 -2.85 7.49
CA ASP A 94 0.43 -4.11 7.73
C ASP A 94 1.84 -4.10 7.10
N LEU A 95 1.94 -3.68 5.83
CA LEU A 95 3.23 -3.62 5.13
C LEU A 95 4.19 -2.60 5.74
N TYR A 96 3.66 -1.50 6.29
CA TYR A 96 4.47 -0.52 7.00
C TYR A 96 5.00 -1.11 8.32
N ALA A 97 4.17 -1.81 9.09
CA ALA A 97 4.61 -2.52 10.30
C ALA A 97 5.65 -3.61 9.99
N ASP A 98 5.44 -4.40 8.93
CA ASP A 98 6.41 -5.40 8.45
C ASP A 98 7.77 -4.73 8.11
N CYS A 99 7.73 -3.54 7.50
CA CYS A 99 8.92 -2.77 7.18
C CYS A 99 9.65 -2.22 8.43
N GLN A 100 8.92 -1.78 9.45
CA GLN A 100 9.51 -1.32 10.70
C GLN A 100 10.24 -2.46 11.41
N GLN A 101 9.61 -3.62 11.53
CA GLN A 101 10.21 -4.80 12.16
C GLN A 101 11.46 -5.30 11.43
N ALA A 102 11.44 -5.31 10.09
CA ALA A 102 12.60 -5.72 9.29
C ALA A 102 13.78 -4.73 9.37
N GLY A 103 13.58 -3.51 9.85
CA GLY A 103 14.65 -2.52 10.09
C GLY A 103 15.28 -2.59 11.48
N GLU A 104 14.69 -3.36 12.41
CA GLU A 104 15.15 -3.53 13.79
C GLU A 104 16.10 -4.73 13.99
N GLU A 105 16.32 -5.53 12.93
CA GLU A 105 17.28 -6.67 12.89
C GLU A 105 18.65 -6.28 12.33
#